data_AF-A0A800KKK7-F1
#
_entry.id   AF-A0A800KKK7-F1
#
_cell.length_a   1.000
_cell.length_b   1.000
_cell.length_c   1.000
_cell.angle_alpha   90.00
_cell.angle_beta   90.00
_cell.angle_gamma   90.00
#
_symmetry.space_group_name_H-M   'P 1'
#
loop_
_entity.id
_entity.type
_entity.pdbx_description
1 polymer ?
#
loop_
_entity_poly.entity_id
_entity_poly.type
_entity_poly.pdbx_seq_one_letter_code
_entity_poly.pdbx_strand_id
1 'polypeptide(L)'
;MGEPHIHAPEPSDQVEAERRATRVRRALEGHAPAELLTVGEVVRLLGLSEALLRRRIKSGRLLHETGRRSGREVRLIRVVDLLAVFGSPGSAETEGRKDGSSTAPDPPIAHALLQLKAERDGLLERCEDLDDRLALLALERQDVAPTGSPSRSQWLELESVVASRFVWWRRPSTLGWMASFVALFWLWNGADAARILAQERVVDIVEEHRAVRGQFTGQLAEWRDEARGTQVVLAQERRDAARDRTLFDERLQGAHAQADRASAMVREERLRFEGDRLGWSSLLEDTQQTLGLRDAAWRAAVASNEDQQAVFRSELAARDADLREERERSARGDLLRREVEAQDQVKRAELIEALEGQIGAAQAQSSQFKGELDRMGALADQQEARITEGLGRMERMQAEHDARLQEAEARDRLQMQLGELGHWLVLWAPRLRMGALLGARASDSVRRADDHEDPR
;
A
#
# COMPACT_ATOMS: atom_id res chain seq x y z
N MET A 1 41.36 3.81 62.46
CA MET A 1 40.51 2.61 62.61
C MET A 1 39.36 2.77 61.62
N GLY A 2 39.59 2.46 60.35
CA GLY A 2 38.56 2.56 59.30
C GLY A 2 37.84 1.23 59.18
N GLU A 3 36.52 1.24 59.30
CA GLU A 3 35.70 0.05 59.10
C GLU A 3 35.76 -0.37 57.61
N PRO A 4 35.99 -1.67 57.31
CA PRO A 4 35.97 -2.15 55.95
C PRO A 4 34.53 -2.18 55.44
N HIS A 5 34.21 -1.36 54.44
CA HIS A 5 32.97 -1.45 53.71
C HIS A 5 32.89 -2.80 52.98
N ILE A 6 32.06 -3.70 53.51
CA ILE A 6 31.69 -4.95 52.85
C ILE A 6 30.74 -4.59 51.71
N HIS A 7 31.25 -4.61 50.48
CA HIS A 7 30.40 -4.50 49.28
C HIS A 7 29.39 -5.65 49.27
N ALA A 8 28.11 -5.32 49.14
CA ALA A 8 27.05 -6.30 48.94
C ALA A 8 27.38 -7.15 47.69
N PRO A 9 27.19 -8.48 47.73
CA PRO A 9 27.44 -9.33 46.57
C PRO A 9 26.55 -8.90 45.41
N GLU A 10 27.14 -8.70 44.24
CA GLU A 10 26.41 -8.40 43.01
C GLU A 10 25.30 -9.43 42.77
N PRO A 11 24.11 -9.01 42.29
CA PRO A 11 23.00 -9.92 42.04
C PRO A 11 23.41 -10.95 40.98
N SER A 12 23.37 -12.23 41.35
CA SER A 12 23.77 -13.39 40.53
C SER A 12 23.20 -13.40 39.11
N ASP A 13 22.03 -12.78 38.94
CA ASP A 13 21.24 -12.83 37.71
C ASP A 13 21.84 -11.97 36.59
N GLN A 14 22.54 -10.87 36.93
CA GLN A 14 23.21 -10.02 35.94
C GLN A 14 24.46 -10.71 35.39
N VAL A 15 25.24 -11.34 36.27
CA VAL A 15 26.44 -12.10 35.88
C VAL A 15 26.08 -13.27 34.97
N GLU A 16 24.94 -13.93 35.19
CA GLU A 16 24.46 -14.98 34.30
C GLU A 16 23.96 -14.46 32.94
N ALA A 17 23.30 -13.30 32.91
CA ALA A 17 22.83 -12.68 31.67
C ALA A 17 24.01 -12.25 30.79
N GLU A 18 25.04 -11.65 31.39
CA GLU A 18 26.28 -11.27 30.70
C GLU A 18 27.05 -12.47 30.16
N ARG A 19 27.17 -13.54 30.97
CA ARG A 19 27.80 -14.80 30.52
C ARG A 19 27.02 -15.43 29.37
N ARG A 20 25.68 -15.39 29.41
CA ARG A 20 24.81 -15.87 28.32
C ARG A 20 25.00 -15.03 27.06
N ALA A 21 24.98 -13.70 27.17
CA ALA A 21 25.17 -12.80 26.03
C ALA A 21 26.56 -12.98 25.39
N THR A 22 27.59 -13.13 26.21
CA THR A 22 28.97 -13.39 25.74
C THR A 22 29.07 -14.74 25.03
N ARG A 23 28.41 -15.78 25.55
CA ARG A 23 28.35 -17.09 24.92
C ARG A 23 27.64 -17.05 23.56
N VAL A 24 26.55 -16.28 23.46
CA VAL A 24 25.81 -16.09 22.21
C VAL A 24 26.66 -15.38 21.17
N ARG A 25 27.34 -14.29 21.53
CA ARG A 25 28.26 -13.59 20.62
C ARG A 25 29.34 -14.52 20.12
N ARG A 26 29.99 -15.26 21.02
CA ARG A 26 31.03 -16.22 20.68
C ARG A 26 30.56 -17.37 19.79
N ALA A 27 29.32 -17.83 19.97
CA ALA A 27 28.73 -18.86 19.13
C ALA A 27 28.37 -18.35 17.72
N LEU A 28 28.20 -17.04 17.56
CA LEU A 28 27.89 -16.38 16.29
C LEU A 28 29.13 -15.72 15.64
N GLU A 29 30.26 -15.66 16.35
CA GLU A 29 31.57 -15.23 15.83
C GLU A 29 32.00 -16.19 14.71
N GLY A 30 31.79 -15.77 13.46
CA GLY A 30 32.08 -16.57 12.26
C GLY A 30 30.92 -16.63 11.27
N HIS A 31 29.72 -16.23 11.68
CA HIS A 31 28.56 -16.11 10.81
C HIS A 31 28.37 -14.68 10.31
N ALA A 32 27.97 -14.52 9.05
CA ALA A 32 27.69 -13.19 8.52
C ALA A 32 26.40 -12.62 9.17
N PRO A 33 26.31 -11.30 9.43
CA PRO A 33 25.12 -10.72 10.07
C PRO A 33 23.79 -11.00 9.33
N ALA A 34 23.87 -11.09 8.00
CA ALA A 34 22.75 -11.40 7.10
C ALA A 34 22.54 -12.90 6.87
N GLU A 35 23.35 -13.77 7.46
CA GLU A 35 23.22 -15.21 7.31
C GLU A 35 21.91 -15.70 7.95
N LEU A 36 21.20 -16.56 7.22
CA LEU A 36 19.89 -17.08 7.59
C LEU A 36 20.03 -18.48 8.20
N LEU A 37 19.74 -18.59 9.49
CA LEU A 37 19.81 -19.84 10.24
C LEU A 37 18.41 -20.40 10.47
N THR A 38 18.24 -21.71 10.30
CA THR A 38 17.00 -22.38 10.68
C THR A 38 16.85 -22.41 12.20
N VAL A 39 15.61 -22.44 12.70
CA VAL A 39 15.34 -22.56 14.15
C VAL A 39 16.14 -23.72 14.78
N GLY A 40 16.22 -24.87 14.11
CA GLY A 40 16.97 -26.02 14.60
C GLY A 40 18.50 -25.87 14.58
N GLU A 41 19.05 -25.00 13.74
CA GLU A 41 20.47 -24.62 13.78
C GLU A 41 20.73 -23.66 14.93
N VAL A 42 19.86 -22.66 15.13
CA VAL A 42 19.97 -21.69 16.24
C VAL A 42 19.90 -22.40 17.59
N VAL A 43 19.00 -23.38 17.76
CA VAL A 43 18.92 -24.22 18.97
C VAL A 43 20.25 -24.93 19.24
N ARG A 44 20.86 -25.52 18.21
CA ARG A 44 22.13 -26.25 18.33
C ARG A 44 23.31 -25.33 18.60
N LEU A 45 23.37 -24.18 17.94
CA LEU A 45 24.44 -23.20 18.07
C LEU A 45 24.41 -22.49 19.42
N LEU A 46 23.24 -22.04 19.87
CA LEU A 46 23.11 -21.22 21.07
C LEU A 46 22.80 -22.04 22.34
N GLY A 47 22.43 -23.32 22.20
CA GLY A 47 22.01 -24.16 23.32
C GLY A 47 20.70 -23.70 23.96
N LEU A 48 19.85 -23.01 23.20
CA LEU A 48 18.54 -22.52 23.65
C LEU A 48 17.44 -23.54 23.37
N SER A 49 16.39 -23.54 24.18
CA SER A 49 15.24 -24.41 23.90
C SER A 49 14.46 -23.89 22.69
N GLU A 50 14.01 -24.81 21.82
CA GLU A 50 13.20 -24.47 20.65
C GLU A 50 11.90 -23.75 21.06
N ALA A 51 11.32 -24.12 22.22
CA ALA A 51 10.14 -23.48 22.78
C ALA A 51 10.36 -21.99 23.07
N LEU A 52 11.55 -21.61 23.55
CA LEU A 52 11.90 -20.22 23.81
C LEU A 52 11.98 -19.40 22.52
N LEU A 53 12.63 -19.94 21.49
CA LEU A 53 12.70 -19.28 20.18
C LEU A 53 11.30 -19.13 19.56
N ARG A 54 10.48 -20.19 19.59
CA ARG A 54 9.09 -20.13 19.11
C ARG A 54 8.26 -19.11 19.88
N ARG A 55 8.46 -18.97 21.19
CA ARG A 55 7.79 -17.95 22.01
C ARG A 55 8.19 -16.54 21.59
N ARG A 56 9.49 -16.29 21.34
CA ARG A 56 10.00 -14.97 20.91
C ARG A 56 9.56 -14.60 19.49
N ILE A 57 9.47 -15.58 18.59
CA ILE A 57 8.89 -15.40 17.26
C ILE A 57 7.40 -15.05 17.38
N LYS A 58 6.63 -15.81 18.17
CA LYS A 58 5.20 -15.53 18.38
C LYS A 58 4.95 -14.16 19.01
N SER A 59 5.86 -13.69 19.88
CA SER A 59 5.76 -12.37 20.50
C SER A 59 6.26 -11.23 19.61
N GLY A 60 6.69 -11.49 18.37
CA GLY A 60 7.25 -10.49 17.47
C GLY A 60 8.60 -9.90 17.91
N ARG A 61 9.24 -10.48 18.95
CA ARG A 61 10.54 -9.99 19.44
C ARG A 61 11.72 -10.55 18.66
N LEU A 62 11.52 -11.66 17.95
CA LEU A 62 12.50 -12.24 17.04
C LEU A 62 11.88 -12.29 15.64
N LEU A 63 12.46 -11.53 14.72
CA LEU A 63 12.06 -11.52 13.32
C LEU A 63 12.43 -12.85 12.68
N HIS A 64 11.63 -13.27 11.71
CA HIS A 64 11.88 -14.50 10.96
C HIS A 64 11.30 -14.38 9.56
N GLU A 65 11.97 -15.04 8.62
CA GLU A 65 11.54 -15.19 7.24
C GLU A 65 11.09 -16.63 7.01
N THR A 66 10.13 -16.83 6.11
CA THR A 66 9.76 -18.16 5.64
C THR A 66 10.52 -18.46 4.35
N GLY A 67 11.43 -19.43 4.41
CA GLY A 67 12.22 -19.87 3.25
C GLY A 67 12.04 -21.35 2.97
N ARG A 68 12.47 -21.82 1.80
CA ARG A 68 12.55 -23.26 1.50
C ARG A 68 13.97 -23.77 1.69
N ARG A 69 14.13 -24.79 2.54
CA ARG A 69 15.40 -25.51 2.71
C ARG A 69 15.14 -27.00 2.60
N SER A 70 15.87 -27.67 1.70
CA SER A 70 15.67 -29.09 1.39
C SER A 70 14.23 -29.44 1.00
N GLY A 71 13.57 -28.54 0.25
CA GLY A 71 12.20 -28.72 -0.25
C GLY A 71 11.09 -28.58 0.79
N ARG A 72 11.41 -28.20 2.05
CA ARG A 72 10.43 -27.90 3.09
C ARG A 72 10.43 -26.41 3.40
N GLU A 73 9.26 -25.88 3.73
CA GLU A 73 9.15 -24.53 4.27
C GLU A 73 9.65 -24.52 5.70
N VAL A 74 10.65 -23.67 5.97
CA VAL A 74 11.32 -23.54 7.25
C VAL A 74 11.40 -22.07 7.62
N ARG A 75 11.32 -21.79 8.91
CA ARG A 75 11.54 -20.45 9.45
C ARG A 75 13.04 -20.20 9.57
N LEU A 76 13.49 -19.12 8.96
CA LEU A 76 14.86 -18.64 8.94
C LEU A 76 14.96 -17.39 9.80
N ILE A 77 16.02 -17.29 10.60
CA ILE A 77 16.28 -16.17 11.51
C ILE A 77 17.64 -15.59 11.13
N ARG A 78 17.74 -14.26 10.98
CA ARG A 78 19.01 -13.61 10.69
C ARG A 78 19.88 -13.57 11.95
N VAL A 79 21.19 -13.69 11.77
CA VAL A 79 22.17 -13.62 12.87
C VAL A 79 22.09 -12.29 13.63
N VAL A 80 21.83 -11.18 12.93
CA VAL A 80 21.68 -9.85 13.55
C VAL A 80 20.52 -9.80 14.55
N ASP A 81 19.40 -10.47 14.27
CA ASP A 81 18.24 -10.48 15.15
C ASP A 81 18.52 -11.29 16.43
N LEU A 82 19.29 -12.37 16.32
CA LEU A 82 19.74 -13.14 17.47
C LEU A 82 20.68 -12.34 18.37
N LEU A 83 21.57 -11.54 17.79
CA LEU A 83 22.46 -10.65 18.53
C LEU A 83 21.70 -9.52 19.21
N ALA A 84 20.68 -8.96 18.56
CA ALA A 84 19.83 -7.93 19.16
C ALA A 84 19.08 -8.45 20.39
N VAL A 85 18.48 -9.64 20.27
CA VAL A 85 17.63 -10.22 21.33
C VAL A 85 18.44 -10.87 22.45
N PHE A 86 19.56 -11.54 22.13
CA PHE A 86 20.30 -12.36 23.09
C PHE A 86 21.75 -11.90 23.32
N GLY A 87 22.31 -11.06 22.45
CA GLY A 87 23.69 -10.56 22.55
C GLY A 87 23.85 -9.32 23.41
N SER A 88 22.76 -8.65 23.79
CA SER A 88 22.76 -7.42 24.60
C SER A 88 22.71 -7.76 26.10
N PRO A 89 23.75 -7.41 26.89
CA PRO A 89 23.85 -7.80 28.31
C PRO A 89 22.88 -7.04 29.22
N GLY A 90 22.18 -6.02 28.70
CA GLY A 90 21.28 -5.15 29.48
C GLY A 90 19.79 -5.27 29.19
N SER A 91 19.34 -6.19 28.31
CA SER A 91 17.92 -6.32 27.96
C SER A 91 17.22 -7.45 28.72
N ALA A 92 17.60 -7.69 29.97
CA ALA A 92 16.76 -8.41 30.91
C ALA A 92 15.73 -7.42 31.46
N GLU A 93 14.48 -7.62 31.07
CA GLU A 93 13.24 -7.00 31.56
C GLU A 93 13.36 -6.37 32.97
N THR A 94 13.54 -5.05 33.02
CA THR A 94 13.24 -4.24 34.22
C THR A 94 11.74 -4.00 34.25
N GLU A 95 10.96 -5.07 34.36
CA GLU A 95 9.58 -4.95 34.87
C GLU A 95 9.67 -4.78 36.39
N GLY A 96 9.54 -3.53 36.84
CA GLY A 96 9.18 -3.22 38.22
C GLY A 96 10.31 -3.07 39.24
N ARG A 97 11.05 -1.96 39.19
CA ARG A 97 11.57 -1.35 40.42
C ARG A 97 11.79 0.16 40.26
N LYS A 98 10.86 0.94 40.79
CA LYS A 98 11.11 2.33 41.22
C LYS A 98 12.16 2.26 42.32
N ASP A 99 13.31 2.91 42.13
CA ASP A 99 13.93 3.80 43.13
C ASP A 99 15.29 4.33 42.63
N GLY A 100 15.47 5.64 42.77
CA GLY A 100 16.76 6.24 43.15
C GLY A 100 17.80 6.58 42.07
N SER A 101 17.68 7.80 41.53
CA SER A 101 18.79 8.76 41.37
C SER A 101 20.11 8.30 40.70
N SER A 102 20.26 8.62 39.41
CA SER A 102 21.54 9.08 38.85
C SER A 102 21.27 9.80 37.53
N THR A 103 21.93 10.94 37.33
CA THR A 103 21.82 11.89 36.22
C THR A 103 22.16 11.24 34.87
N ALA A 104 21.15 10.70 34.21
CA ALA A 104 21.13 10.36 32.79
C ALA A 104 19.94 11.09 32.15
N PRO A 105 20.04 11.51 30.88
CA PRO A 105 19.02 12.31 30.22
C PRO A 105 17.65 11.63 30.30
N ASP A 106 16.62 12.43 30.59
CA ASP A 106 15.30 11.97 31.01
C ASP A 106 14.74 10.77 30.20
N PRO A 107 14.32 9.67 30.88
CA PRO A 107 13.85 8.45 30.24
C PRO A 107 12.63 8.56 29.30
N PRO A 108 11.65 9.48 29.44
CA PRO A 108 10.52 9.54 28.51
C PRO A 108 10.94 9.94 27.09
N ILE A 109 12.01 10.72 26.91
CA ILE A 109 12.43 11.19 25.58
C ILE A 109 13.17 10.08 24.83
N ALA A 110 14.07 9.36 25.50
CA ALA A 110 14.76 8.22 24.89
C ALA A 110 13.79 7.08 24.52
N HIS A 111 12.79 6.81 25.37
CA HIS A 111 11.75 5.84 25.06
C HIS A 111 10.83 6.29 23.92
N ALA A 112 10.46 7.58 23.87
CA ALA A 112 9.65 8.13 22.79
C ALA A 112 10.40 8.11 21.44
N LEU A 113 11.70 8.40 21.42
CA LEU A 113 12.52 8.32 20.22
C LEU A 113 12.72 6.87 19.74
N LEU A 114 12.87 5.91 20.66
CA LEU A 114 12.91 4.49 20.31
C LEU A 114 11.56 3.97 19.80
N GLN A 115 10.44 4.43 20.37
CA GLN A 115 9.10 4.12 19.88
C GLN A 115 8.86 4.73 18.49
N LEU A 116 9.19 6.00 18.28
CA LEU A 116 9.08 6.66 16.97
C LEU A 116 9.96 5.97 15.92
N LYS A 117 11.15 5.50 16.31
CA LYS A 117 12.02 4.73 15.41
C LYS A 117 11.41 3.37 15.07
N ALA A 118 10.88 2.64 16.06
CA ALA A 118 10.20 1.37 15.83
C ALA A 118 8.92 1.54 14.98
N GLU A 119 8.16 2.62 15.18
CA GLU A 119 6.98 2.95 14.38
C GLU A 119 7.35 3.33 12.94
N ARG A 120 8.42 4.11 12.76
CA ARG A 120 8.98 4.42 11.44
C ARG A 120 9.43 3.16 10.71
N ASP A 121 10.21 2.31 11.39
CA ASP A 121 10.74 1.09 10.79
C ASP A 121 9.60 0.11 10.45
N GLY A 122 8.56 0.02 11.28
CA GLY A 122 7.35 -0.76 10.99
C GLY A 122 6.44 -0.16 9.91
N LEU A 123 6.50 1.16 9.66
CA LEU A 123 5.83 1.78 8.51
C LEU A 123 6.59 1.54 7.21
N LEU A 124 7.93 1.61 7.25
CA LEU A 124 8.78 1.28 6.10
C LEU A 124 8.60 -0.18 5.68
N GLU A 125 8.55 -1.11 6.64
CA GLU A 125 8.30 -2.53 6.37
C GLU A 125 6.91 -2.77 5.72
N ARG A 126 5.87 -1.99 6.11
CA ARG A 126 4.55 -2.05 5.44
C ARG A 126 4.55 -1.45 4.05
N CYS A 127 5.33 -0.40 3.81
CA CYS A 127 5.50 0.18 2.48
C CYS A 127 6.21 -0.81 1.55
N GLU A 128 7.27 -1.45 2.03
CA GLU A 128 7.97 -2.52 1.29
C GLU A 128 7.03 -3.71 1.01
N ASP A 129 6.25 -4.18 2.00
CA ASP A 129 5.27 -5.26 1.79
C ASP A 129 4.14 -4.87 0.82
N LEU A 130 3.74 -3.59 0.79
CA LEU A 130 2.78 -3.08 -0.19
C LEU A 130 3.37 -2.98 -1.58
N ASP A 131 4.62 -2.55 -1.72
CA ASP A 131 5.34 -2.50 -3.00
C ASP A 131 5.58 -3.91 -3.55
N ASP A 132 5.92 -4.87 -2.69
CA ASP A 132 6.04 -6.28 -3.05
C ASP A 132 4.70 -6.87 -3.47
N ARG A 133 3.59 -6.53 -2.79
CA ARG A 133 2.23 -6.94 -3.20
C ARG A 133 1.80 -6.28 -4.51
N LEU A 134 2.13 -5.02 -4.74
CA LEU A 134 1.84 -4.33 -5.99
C LEU A 134 2.69 -4.91 -7.14
N ALA A 135 3.93 -5.30 -6.88
CA ALA A 135 4.79 -6.00 -7.82
C ALA A 135 4.26 -7.41 -8.12
N LEU A 136 3.80 -8.15 -7.12
CA LEU A 136 3.13 -9.44 -7.28
C LEU A 136 1.81 -9.29 -8.05
N LEU A 137 0.98 -8.27 -7.78
CA LEU A 137 -0.22 -7.99 -8.55
C LEU A 137 0.09 -7.55 -9.98
N ALA A 138 1.21 -6.86 -10.21
CA ALA A 138 1.67 -6.50 -11.56
C ALA A 138 2.18 -7.73 -12.33
N LEU A 139 2.86 -8.65 -11.65
CA LEU A 139 3.28 -9.95 -12.18
C LEU A 139 2.07 -10.86 -12.44
N GLU A 140 1.11 -10.94 -11.52
CA GLU A 140 -0.16 -11.66 -11.72
C GLU A 140 -0.97 -11.05 -12.87
N ARG A 141 -0.99 -9.72 -13.02
CA ARG A 141 -1.59 -9.07 -14.21
C ARG A 141 -0.84 -9.39 -15.50
N GLN A 142 0.48 -9.56 -15.45
CA GLN A 142 1.29 -10.02 -16.58
C GLN A 142 1.09 -11.52 -16.89
N ASP A 143 0.85 -12.36 -15.88
CA ASP A 143 0.63 -13.81 -16.02
C ASP A 143 -0.84 -14.17 -16.31
N VAL A 144 -1.79 -13.31 -15.94
CA VAL A 144 -3.21 -13.41 -16.32
C VAL A 144 -3.46 -12.83 -17.73
N ALA A 145 -2.60 -11.92 -18.21
CA ALA A 145 -2.66 -11.42 -19.60
C ALA A 145 -2.58 -12.52 -20.68
N PRO A 146 -1.75 -13.59 -20.55
CA PRO A 146 -1.75 -14.71 -21.50
C PRO A 146 -2.82 -15.78 -21.27
N THR A 147 -3.56 -15.78 -20.14
CA THR A 147 -4.52 -16.87 -19.82
C THR A 147 -5.98 -16.46 -19.69
N GLY A 148 -6.30 -15.17 -19.53
CA GLY A 148 -7.69 -14.71 -19.34
C GLY A 148 -8.21 -13.70 -20.37
N SER A 149 -7.35 -13.09 -21.19
CA SER A 149 -7.78 -12.21 -22.27
C SER A 149 -7.53 -12.89 -23.63
N PRO A 150 -8.55 -13.05 -24.49
CA PRO A 150 -8.30 -13.60 -25.82
C PRO A 150 -7.29 -12.70 -26.52
N SER A 151 -6.13 -13.27 -26.86
CA SER A 151 -5.08 -12.58 -27.60
C SER A 151 -5.68 -11.89 -28.82
N ARG A 152 -5.14 -10.73 -29.23
CA ARG A 152 -5.66 -9.99 -30.40
C ARG A 152 -5.80 -10.88 -31.65
N SER A 153 -4.94 -11.90 -31.79
CA SER A 153 -5.05 -12.94 -32.82
C SER A 153 -6.24 -13.88 -32.63
N GLN A 154 -6.54 -14.32 -31.40
CA GLN A 154 -7.74 -15.10 -31.11
C GLN A 154 -9.01 -14.27 -31.27
N TRP A 155 -8.98 -12.98 -30.93
CA TRP A 155 -10.08 -12.04 -31.21
C TRP A 155 -10.30 -11.85 -32.71
N LEU A 156 -9.22 -11.76 -33.49
CA LEU A 156 -9.29 -11.69 -34.96
C LEU A 156 -9.70 -13.03 -35.58
N GLU A 157 -9.33 -14.16 -34.99
CA GLU A 157 -9.82 -15.48 -35.39
C GLU A 157 -11.32 -15.62 -35.07
N LEU A 158 -11.77 -15.19 -33.89
CA LEU A 158 -13.19 -15.17 -33.53
C LEU A 158 -13.96 -14.20 -34.40
N GLU A 159 -13.42 -13.00 -34.68
CA GLU A 159 -13.99 -12.07 -35.66
C GLU A 159 -13.99 -12.66 -37.07
N SER A 160 -13.00 -13.47 -37.47
CA SER A 160 -12.97 -14.10 -38.79
C SER A 160 -13.89 -15.32 -38.89
N VAL A 161 -14.10 -16.07 -37.80
CA VAL A 161 -15.07 -17.18 -37.69
C VAL A 161 -16.49 -16.62 -37.63
N VAL A 162 -16.71 -15.53 -36.90
CA VAL A 162 -17.98 -14.79 -36.91
C VAL A 162 -18.17 -14.13 -38.27
N ALA A 163 -17.17 -13.45 -38.83
CA ALA A 163 -17.28 -12.85 -40.15
C ALA A 163 -17.54 -13.89 -41.23
N SER A 164 -16.89 -15.06 -41.21
CA SER A 164 -17.10 -16.16 -42.17
C SER A 164 -18.46 -16.85 -42.01
N ARG A 165 -18.98 -16.99 -40.79
CA ARG A 165 -20.35 -17.48 -40.54
C ARG A 165 -21.44 -16.46 -40.89
N PHE A 166 -21.13 -15.16 -40.86
CA PHE A 166 -22.08 -14.07 -41.10
C PHE A 166 -21.82 -13.26 -42.40
N VAL A 167 -20.99 -13.76 -43.34
CA VAL A 167 -20.65 -13.06 -44.62
C VAL A 167 -21.90 -12.69 -45.42
N TRP A 168 -22.92 -13.54 -45.40
CA TRP A 168 -24.22 -13.32 -46.04
C TRP A 168 -24.95 -12.06 -45.56
N TRP A 169 -24.58 -11.51 -44.40
CA TRP A 169 -25.27 -10.38 -43.77
C TRP A 169 -24.53 -9.04 -43.89
N ARG A 170 -23.21 -9.05 -44.15
CA ARG A 170 -22.37 -7.83 -44.03
C ARG A 170 -22.05 -7.08 -45.32
N ARG A 171 -22.58 -7.51 -46.47
CA ARG A 171 -22.61 -6.69 -47.69
C ARG A 171 -24.04 -6.60 -48.22
N PRO A 172 -24.67 -5.41 -48.25
CA PRO A 172 -25.88 -5.20 -49.05
C PRO A 172 -25.45 -5.14 -50.52
N SER A 173 -24.98 -6.26 -51.07
CA SER A 173 -24.95 -6.42 -52.51
C SER A 173 -26.39 -6.71 -52.93
N THR A 174 -26.86 -6.00 -53.95
CA THR A 174 -28.20 -6.16 -54.54
C THR A 174 -28.54 -7.62 -54.90
N LEU A 175 -27.52 -8.45 -55.11
CA LEU A 175 -27.64 -9.90 -55.33
C LEU A 175 -28.00 -10.71 -54.07
N GLY A 176 -27.51 -10.34 -52.88
CA GLY A 176 -27.85 -11.02 -51.63
C GLY A 176 -29.31 -10.78 -51.22
N TRP A 177 -29.80 -9.56 -51.41
CA TRP A 177 -31.19 -9.21 -51.16
C TRP A 177 -32.13 -9.90 -52.18
N MET A 178 -31.74 -9.94 -53.46
CA MET A 178 -32.47 -10.70 -54.49
C MET A 178 -32.45 -12.21 -54.25
N ALA A 179 -31.35 -12.79 -53.75
CA ALA A 179 -31.29 -14.21 -53.39
C ALA A 179 -32.18 -14.53 -52.18
N SER A 180 -32.24 -13.66 -51.17
CA SER A 180 -33.19 -13.78 -50.06
C SER A 180 -34.65 -13.62 -50.52
N PHE A 181 -34.94 -12.70 -51.44
CA PHE A 181 -36.27 -12.54 -52.04
C PHE A 181 -36.68 -13.72 -52.92
N VAL A 182 -35.77 -14.26 -53.73
CA VAL A 182 -36.02 -15.44 -54.57
C VAL A 182 -36.19 -16.68 -53.69
N ALA A 183 -35.43 -16.81 -52.60
CA ALA A 183 -35.61 -17.87 -51.61
C ALA A 183 -36.95 -17.73 -50.88
N LEU A 184 -37.35 -16.53 -50.45
CA LEU A 184 -38.68 -16.25 -49.88
C LEU A 184 -39.82 -16.50 -50.89
N PHE A 185 -39.63 -16.15 -52.15
CA PHE A 185 -40.59 -16.38 -53.24
C PHE A 185 -40.71 -17.87 -53.58
N TRP A 186 -39.61 -18.63 -53.55
CA TRP A 186 -39.60 -20.09 -53.66
C TRP A 186 -40.18 -20.78 -52.43
N LEU A 187 -39.99 -20.22 -51.22
CA LEU A 187 -40.64 -20.71 -50.01
C LEU A 187 -42.14 -20.38 -50.01
N TRP A 188 -42.55 -19.34 -50.72
CA TRP A 188 -43.95 -18.92 -50.84
C TRP A 188 -44.73 -19.73 -51.88
N ASN A 189 -44.06 -20.15 -52.96
CA ASN A 189 -44.66 -20.86 -54.11
C ASN A 189 -44.24 -22.34 -54.25
N GLY A 190 -43.23 -22.79 -53.50
CA GLY A 190 -42.74 -24.17 -53.52
C GLY A 190 -43.54 -25.08 -52.60
N ALA A 191 -43.77 -26.32 -53.06
CA ALA A 191 -44.58 -27.36 -52.44
C ALA A 191 -44.49 -27.42 -50.91
N ASP A 192 -45.64 -27.61 -50.25
CA ASP A 192 -45.85 -27.55 -48.79
C ASP A 192 -44.83 -28.35 -47.96
N ALA A 193 -44.23 -29.40 -48.51
CA ALA A 193 -43.19 -30.20 -47.85
C ALA A 193 -41.86 -29.45 -47.61
N ALA A 194 -41.48 -28.50 -48.48
CA ALA A 194 -40.26 -27.70 -48.29
C ALA A 194 -40.46 -26.57 -47.26
N ARG A 195 -41.72 -26.12 -47.09
CA ARG A 195 -42.12 -25.11 -46.11
C ARG A 195 -42.03 -25.63 -44.68
N ILE A 196 -42.48 -26.87 -44.46
CA ILE A 196 -42.46 -27.54 -43.15
C ILE A 196 -41.01 -27.79 -42.70
N LEU A 197 -40.15 -28.32 -43.59
CA LEU A 197 -38.72 -28.55 -43.29
C LEU A 197 -37.92 -27.26 -43.07
N ALA A 198 -38.27 -26.16 -43.75
CA ALA A 198 -37.66 -24.86 -43.52
C ALA A 198 -38.15 -24.20 -42.22
N GLN A 199 -39.43 -24.39 -41.85
CA GLN A 199 -39.96 -23.91 -40.58
C GLN A 199 -39.33 -24.64 -39.39
N GLU A 200 -39.20 -25.96 -39.43
CA GLU A 200 -38.55 -26.72 -38.35
C GLU A 200 -37.10 -26.28 -38.13
N ARG A 201 -36.30 -26.16 -39.20
CA ARG A 201 -34.90 -25.71 -39.07
C ARG A 201 -34.74 -24.25 -38.65
N VAL A 202 -35.67 -23.37 -39.02
CA VAL A 202 -35.62 -21.96 -38.60
C VAL A 202 -36.01 -21.82 -37.13
N VAL A 203 -36.94 -22.63 -36.63
CA VAL A 203 -37.30 -22.66 -35.21
C VAL A 203 -36.11 -23.11 -34.37
N ASP A 204 -35.42 -24.19 -34.76
CA ASP A 204 -34.23 -24.68 -34.05
C ASP A 204 -33.12 -23.60 -33.97
N ILE A 205 -32.85 -22.90 -35.09
CA ILE A 205 -31.84 -21.83 -35.13
C ILE A 205 -32.26 -20.63 -34.27
N VAL A 206 -33.54 -20.26 -34.23
CA VAL A 206 -34.05 -19.15 -33.40
C VAL A 206 -34.01 -19.52 -31.92
N GLU A 207 -34.27 -20.78 -31.55
CA GLU A 207 -34.17 -21.26 -30.18
C GLU A 207 -32.72 -21.33 -29.70
N GLU A 208 -31.79 -21.84 -30.52
CA GLU A 208 -30.35 -21.76 -30.24
C GLU A 208 -29.89 -20.31 -30.07
N HIS A 209 -30.33 -19.41 -30.94
CA HIS A 209 -29.94 -18.00 -30.85
C HIS A 209 -30.53 -17.30 -29.60
N ARG A 210 -31.72 -17.70 -29.13
CA ARG A 210 -32.28 -17.23 -27.86
C ARG A 210 -31.52 -17.79 -26.67
N ALA A 211 -31.13 -19.06 -26.70
CA ALA A 211 -30.34 -19.68 -25.63
C ALA A 211 -28.96 -19.02 -25.49
N VAL A 212 -28.26 -18.78 -26.61
CA VAL A 212 -26.97 -18.09 -26.63
C VAL A 212 -27.11 -16.65 -26.15
N ARG A 213 -28.15 -15.92 -26.60
CA ARG A 213 -28.41 -14.55 -26.13
C ARG A 213 -28.69 -14.53 -24.61
N GLY A 214 -29.45 -15.49 -24.09
CA GLY A 214 -29.72 -15.63 -22.66
C GLY A 214 -28.44 -15.84 -21.84
N GLN A 215 -27.54 -16.71 -22.30
CA GLN A 215 -26.25 -16.95 -21.66
C GLN A 215 -25.37 -15.68 -21.65
N PHE A 216 -25.28 -14.97 -22.79
CA PHE A 216 -24.54 -13.71 -22.86
C PHE A 216 -25.12 -12.62 -21.95
N THR A 217 -26.45 -12.49 -21.88
CA THR A 217 -27.08 -11.53 -20.97
C THR A 217 -26.87 -11.89 -19.50
N GLY A 218 -26.83 -13.18 -19.16
CA GLY A 218 -26.52 -13.65 -17.82
C GLY A 218 -25.08 -13.33 -17.41
N GLN A 219 -24.11 -13.63 -18.28
CA GLN A 219 -22.69 -13.31 -18.04
C GLN A 219 -22.43 -11.82 -17.94
N LEU A 220 -23.09 -11.00 -18.76
CA LEU A 220 -22.99 -9.53 -18.67
C LEU A 220 -23.57 -8.98 -17.36
N ALA A 221 -24.63 -9.59 -16.83
CA ALA A 221 -25.18 -9.22 -15.52
C ALA A 221 -24.22 -9.58 -14.38
N GLU A 222 -23.64 -10.77 -14.43
CA GLU A 222 -22.65 -11.25 -13.44
C GLU A 222 -21.40 -10.35 -13.42
N TRP A 223 -20.84 -10.02 -14.58
CA TRP A 223 -19.70 -9.10 -14.68
C TRP A 223 -20.04 -7.68 -14.22
N ARG A 224 -21.28 -7.23 -14.45
CA ARG A 224 -21.73 -5.91 -13.95
C ARG A 224 -21.81 -5.89 -12.44
N ASP A 225 -22.29 -6.97 -11.82
CA ASP A 225 -22.38 -7.06 -10.36
C ASP A 225 -21.00 -7.23 -9.71
N GLU A 226 -20.08 -7.96 -10.35
CA GLU A 226 -18.68 -8.07 -9.92
C GLU A 226 -17.94 -6.73 -10.05
N ALA A 227 -18.16 -5.98 -11.14
CA ALA A 227 -17.63 -4.63 -11.31
C ALA A 227 -18.16 -3.65 -10.25
N ARG A 228 -19.43 -3.77 -9.86
CA ARG A 228 -20.00 -2.97 -8.76
C ARG A 228 -19.40 -3.36 -7.41
N GLY A 229 -19.23 -4.65 -7.15
CA GLY A 229 -18.59 -5.15 -5.93
C GLY A 229 -17.17 -4.61 -5.77
N THR A 230 -16.36 -4.70 -6.83
CA THR A 230 -14.99 -4.18 -6.84
C THR A 230 -14.92 -2.66 -6.69
N GLN A 231 -15.84 -1.90 -7.29
CA GLN A 231 -15.93 -0.45 -7.09
C GLN A 231 -16.23 -0.07 -5.63
N VAL A 232 -17.09 -0.83 -4.94
CA VAL A 232 -17.40 -0.58 -3.52
C VAL A 232 -16.18 -0.84 -2.64
N VAL A 233 -15.44 -1.91 -2.89
CA VAL A 233 -14.20 -2.24 -2.15
C VAL A 233 -13.13 -1.15 -2.37
N LEU A 234 -12.89 -0.77 -3.62
CA LEU A 234 -11.92 0.29 -3.95
C LEU A 234 -12.31 1.65 -3.36
N ALA A 235 -13.60 1.98 -3.34
CA ALA A 235 -14.09 3.20 -2.70
C ALA A 235 -13.88 3.16 -1.17
N GLN A 236 -13.99 1.98 -0.55
CA GLN A 236 -13.76 1.80 0.87
C GLN A 236 -12.26 1.93 1.20
N GLU A 237 -11.38 1.27 0.43
CA GLU A 237 -9.93 1.40 0.59
C GLU A 237 -9.45 2.84 0.43
N ARG A 238 -10.02 3.60 -0.52
CA ARG A 238 -9.72 5.04 -0.67
C ARG A 238 -10.10 5.87 0.57
N ARG A 239 -11.22 5.55 1.22
CA ARG A 239 -11.63 6.24 2.46
C ARG A 239 -10.72 5.88 3.62
N ASP A 240 -10.32 4.62 3.73
CA ASP A 240 -9.45 4.16 4.80
C ASP A 240 -8.04 4.72 4.63
N ALA A 241 -7.51 4.76 3.40
CA ALA A 241 -6.25 5.45 3.10
C ALA A 241 -6.29 6.96 3.40
N ALA A 242 -7.42 7.63 3.14
CA ALA A 242 -7.60 9.04 3.48
C ALA A 242 -7.61 9.26 5.01
N ARG A 243 -8.26 8.37 5.77
CA ARG A 243 -8.24 8.41 7.24
C ARG A 243 -6.84 8.18 7.80
N ASP A 244 -6.12 7.20 7.28
CA ASP A 244 -4.75 6.92 7.71
C ASP A 244 -3.82 8.10 7.44
N ARG A 245 -4.00 8.79 6.31
CA ARG A 245 -3.27 10.03 6.03
C ARG A 245 -3.56 11.13 7.04
N THR A 246 -4.83 11.34 7.41
CA THR A 246 -5.18 12.34 8.43
C THR A 246 -4.59 11.99 9.80
N LEU A 247 -4.63 10.72 10.20
CA LEU A 247 -4.03 10.26 11.45
C LEU A 247 -2.50 10.40 11.44
N PHE A 248 -1.86 10.16 10.29
CA PHE A 248 -0.43 10.38 10.13
C PHE A 248 -0.07 11.87 10.28
N ASP A 249 -0.81 12.77 9.62
CA ASP A 249 -0.58 14.21 9.72
C ASP A 249 -0.78 14.73 11.15
N GLU A 250 -1.79 14.24 11.88
CA GLU A 250 -2.00 14.55 13.30
C GLU A 250 -0.83 14.08 14.19
N ARG A 251 -0.32 12.86 13.95
CA ARG A 251 0.85 12.35 14.67
C ARG A 251 2.11 13.15 14.35
N LEU A 252 2.29 13.54 13.09
CA LEU A 252 3.42 14.35 12.66
C LEU A 252 3.38 15.74 13.35
N GLN A 253 2.21 16.38 13.40
CA GLN A 253 2.03 17.64 14.12
C GLN A 253 2.29 17.47 15.63
N GLY A 254 1.83 16.36 16.22
CA GLY A 254 2.13 16.02 17.61
C GLY A 254 3.63 15.86 17.88
N ALA A 255 4.36 15.21 16.98
CA ALA A 255 5.80 15.03 17.06
C ALA A 255 6.55 16.37 16.91
N HIS A 256 6.13 17.25 15.99
CA HIS A 256 6.69 18.60 15.86
C HIS A 256 6.47 19.42 17.14
N ALA A 257 5.27 19.41 17.70
CA ALA A 257 4.99 20.10 18.96
C ALA A 257 5.83 19.57 20.14
N GLN A 258 6.13 18.26 20.17
CA GLN A 258 7.03 17.69 21.16
C GLN A 258 8.48 18.12 20.95
N ALA A 259 8.96 18.13 19.70
CA ALA A 259 10.30 18.60 19.36
C ALA A 259 10.50 20.08 19.74
N ASP A 260 9.50 20.92 19.49
CA ASP A 260 9.53 22.35 19.87
C ASP A 260 9.59 22.53 21.39
N ARG A 261 8.83 21.74 22.15
CA ARG A 261 8.89 21.75 23.63
C ARG A 261 10.26 21.29 24.14
N ALA A 262 10.83 20.24 23.55
CA ALA A 262 12.16 19.76 23.92
C ALA A 262 13.23 20.82 23.60
N SER A 263 13.15 21.48 22.44
CA SER A 263 14.05 22.56 22.08
C SER A 263 13.94 23.75 23.04
N ALA A 264 12.73 24.13 23.44
CA ALA A 264 12.50 25.17 24.44
C ALA A 264 13.12 24.81 25.80
N MET A 265 12.95 23.56 26.25
CA MET A 265 13.52 23.07 27.51
C MET A 265 15.06 23.08 27.48
N VAL A 266 15.68 22.60 26.39
CA VAL A 266 17.14 22.63 26.22
C VAL A 266 17.67 24.06 26.21
N ARG A 267 16.94 25.00 25.58
CA ARG A 267 17.31 26.42 25.57
C ARG A 267 17.25 27.02 26.97
N GLU A 268 16.23 26.66 27.76
CA GLU A 268 16.10 27.11 29.14
C GLU A 268 17.20 26.54 30.05
N GLU A 269 17.51 25.25 29.94
CA GLU A 269 18.62 24.63 30.68
C GLU A 269 19.97 25.24 30.31
N ARG A 270 20.19 25.53 29.02
CA ARG A 270 21.41 26.20 28.58
C ARG A 270 21.56 27.59 29.21
N LEU A 271 20.47 28.36 29.29
CA LEU A 271 20.47 29.67 29.95
C LEU A 271 20.75 29.56 31.45
N ARG A 272 20.22 28.52 32.13
CA ARG A 272 20.54 28.23 33.54
C ARG A 272 22.01 27.88 33.71
N PHE A 273 22.55 27.01 32.87
CA PHE A 273 23.96 26.61 32.92
C PHE A 273 24.92 27.78 32.63
N GLU A 274 24.57 28.66 31.69
CA GLU A 274 25.33 29.89 31.42
C GLU A 274 25.29 30.86 32.62
N GLY A 275 24.16 30.94 33.34
CA GLY A 275 24.04 31.69 34.60
C GLY A 275 24.88 31.09 35.74
N ASP A 276 24.82 29.78 35.94
CA ASP A 276 25.60 29.09 36.96
C ASP A 276 27.09 29.23 36.69
N ARG A 277 27.54 29.06 35.44
CA ARG A 277 28.94 29.20 35.04
C ARG A 277 29.54 30.56 35.44
N LEU A 278 28.75 31.64 35.39
CA LEU A 278 29.19 32.97 35.84
C LEU A 278 29.38 33.02 37.38
N GLY A 279 28.56 32.29 38.14
CA GLY A 279 28.72 32.13 39.59
C GLY A 279 29.93 31.25 39.97
N TRP A 280 30.26 30.23 39.18
CA TRP A 280 31.47 29.43 39.38
C TRP A 280 32.74 30.23 39.09
N SER A 281 32.74 31.16 38.13
CA SER A 281 33.89 32.04 37.87
C SER A 281 34.17 33.00 39.03
N SER A 282 33.15 33.56 39.68
CA SER A 282 33.37 34.44 40.84
C SER A 282 33.86 33.68 42.07
N LEU A 283 33.37 32.45 42.29
CA LEU A 283 33.87 31.55 43.35
C LEU A 283 35.34 31.14 43.15
N LEU A 284 35.77 30.97 41.89
CA LEU A 284 37.16 30.70 41.54
C LEU A 284 38.07 31.92 41.75
N GLU A 285 37.60 33.13 41.47
CA GLU A 285 38.34 34.36 41.75
C GLU A 285 38.47 34.64 43.26
N ASP A 286 37.41 34.40 44.06
CA ASP A 286 37.44 34.54 45.53
C ASP A 286 38.36 33.50 46.21
N THR A 287 38.36 32.27 45.69
CA THR A 287 39.26 31.22 46.20
C THR A 287 40.73 31.48 45.82
N GLN A 288 41.01 32.10 44.68
CA GLN A 288 42.36 32.56 44.32
C GLN A 288 42.83 33.74 45.18
N GLN A 289 41.94 34.69 45.52
CA GLN A 289 42.30 35.81 46.42
C GLN A 289 42.57 35.34 47.86
N THR A 290 41.80 34.38 48.38
CA THR A 290 42.00 33.83 49.73
C THR A 290 43.27 32.98 49.85
N LEU A 291 43.69 32.28 48.78
CA LEU A 291 44.96 31.56 48.74
C LEU A 291 46.18 32.50 48.64
N GLY A 292 46.04 33.65 47.96
CA GLY A 292 47.10 34.68 47.89
C GLY A 292 47.45 35.33 49.24
N LEU A 293 46.50 35.37 50.19
CA LEU A 293 46.71 35.97 51.52
C LEU A 293 47.41 35.02 52.51
N ARG A 294 47.33 33.69 52.32
CA ARG A 294 48.01 32.70 53.18
C ARG A 294 49.52 32.63 52.94
N ASP A 295 49.96 33.06 51.77
CA ASP A 295 51.35 33.00 51.34
C ASP A 295 52.23 34.12 51.96
N ALA A 296 51.61 35.21 52.43
CA ALA A 296 52.30 36.29 53.13
C ALA A 296 52.57 35.97 54.62
N ALA A 297 51.67 35.24 55.29
CA ALA A 297 51.82 34.85 56.69
C ALA A 297 52.87 33.74 56.89
N TRP A 298 53.04 32.86 55.90
CA TRP A 298 54.00 31.75 55.95
C TRP A 298 55.45 32.25 55.80
N ARG A 299 55.69 33.29 54.98
CA ARG A 299 57.04 33.84 54.74
C ARG A 299 57.66 34.53 55.97
N ALA A 300 56.86 35.00 56.93
CA ALA A 300 57.36 35.61 58.17
C ALA A 300 57.88 34.57 59.19
N ALA A 301 57.42 33.31 59.13
CA ALA A 301 57.82 32.25 60.05
C ALA A 301 59.12 31.51 59.66
N VAL A 302 59.57 31.66 58.41
CA VAL A 302 60.66 30.86 57.84
C VAL A 302 62.05 31.48 58.08
N ALA A 303 62.15 32.70 58.61
CA ALA A 303 63.41 33.46 58.78
C ALA A 303 64.38 32.97 59.89
N SER A 304 64.27 31.73 60.38
CA SER A 304 65.15 31.18 61.43
C SER A 304 65.64 29.76 61.12
N ASN A 305 65.99 29.45 59.86
CA ASN A 305 66.70 28.20 59.56
C ASN A 305 67.36 28.23 58.16
N GLU A 306 68.46 28.96 58.02
CA GLU A 306 69.12 29.17 56.72
C GLU A 306 69.71 27.87 56.12
N ASP A 307 70.06 26.88 56.95
CA ASP A 307 70.58 25.60 56.47
C ASP A 307 69.49 24.59 56.07
N GLN A 308 68.31 24.61 56.72
CA GLN A 308 67.15 23.81 56.28
C GLN A 308 66.49 24.42 55.03
N GLN A 309 66.58 25.74 54.85
CA GLN A 309 66.09 26.42 53.65
C GLN A 309 66.86 26.05 52.38
N ALA A 310 68.16 25.74 52.46
CA ALA A 310 68.93 25.32 51.28
C ALA A 310 68.46 23.95 50.76
N VAL A 311 68.24 22.99 51.66
CA VAL A 311 67.69 21.67 51.32
C VAL A 311 66.26 21.80 50.81
N PHE A 312 65.41 22.56 51.51
CA PHE A 312 64.01 22.76 51.10
C PHE A 312 63.88 23.49 49.76
N ARG A 313 64.76 24.45 49.43
CA ARG A 313 64.79 25.11 48.12
C ARG A 313 65.25 24.17 47.01
N SER A 314 66.18 23.25 47.28
CA SER A 314 66.57 22.22 46.31
C SER A 314 65.46 21.19 46.08
N GLU A 315 64.74 20.79 47.14
CA GLU A 315 63.58 19.90 47.02
C GLU A 315 62.40 20.59 46.32
N LEU A 316 62.14 21.87 46.60
CA LEU A 316 61.14 22.67 45.87
C LEU A 316 61.50 22.83 44.40
N ALA A 317 62.77 23.11 44.08
CA ALA A 317 63.20 23.25 42.69
C ALA A 317 63.08 21.93 41.91
N ALA A 318 63.38 20.79 42.55
CA ALA A 318 63.17 19.47 41.96
C ALA A 318 61.67 19.18 41.76
N ARG A 319 60.84 19.48 42.77
CA ARG A 319 59.39 19.25 42.71
C ARG A 319 58.69 20.18 41.71
N ASP A 320 59.17 21.40 41.53
CA ASP A 320 58.71 22.32 40.50
C ASP A 320 59.12 21.87 39.09
N ALA A 321 60.28 21.23 38.94
CA ALA A 321 60.69 20.62 37.67
C ALA A 321 59.78 19.44 37.31
N ASP A 322 59.51 18.55 38.27
CA ASP A 322 58.59 17.42 38.10
C ASP A 322 57.17 17.90 37.74
N LEU A 323 56.66 18.93 38.44
CA LEU A 323 55.35 19.51 38.16
C LEU A 323 55.27 20.21 36.80
N ARG A 324 56.37 20.82 36.33
CA ARG A 324 56.42 21.37 34.95
C ARG A 324 56.38 20.25 33.93
N GLU A 325 57.14 19.17 34.15
CA GLU A 325 57.15 18.04 33.25
C GLU A 325 55.78 17.33 33.20
N GLU A 326 55.10 17.18 34.33
CA GLU A 326 53.72 16.66 34.37
C GLU A 326 52.72 17.57 33.66
N ARG A 327 52.84 18.90 33.81
CA ARG A 327 52.00 19.86 33.08
C ARG A 327 52.25 19.79 31.58
N GLU A 328 53.49 19.65 31.15
CA GLU A 328 53.83 19.48 29.73
C GLU A 328 53.32 18.15 29.17
N ARG A 329 53.44 17.05 29.92
CA ARG A 329 52.86 15.75 29.53
C ARG A 329 51.33 15.83 29.44
N SER A 330 50.68 16.48 30.41
CA SER A 330 49.23 16.68 30.40
C SER A 330 48.77 17.56 29.24
N ALA A 331 49.46 18.69 28.99
CA ALA A 331 49.17 19.57 27.86
C ALA A 331 49.35 18.87 26.50
N ARG A 332 50.35 17.99 26.37
CA ARG A 332 50.51 17.14 25.17
C ARG A 332 49.36 16.14 25.03
N GLY A 333 48.91 15.53 26.13
CA GLY A 333 47.75 14.63 26.14
C GLY A 333 46.45 15.33 25.75
N ASP A 334 46.26 16.58 26.18
CA ASP A 334 45.09 17.40 25.83
C ASP A 334 45.12 17.87 24.38
N LEU A 335 46.30 18.19 23.83
CA LEU A 335 46.47 18.50 22.40
C LEU A 335 46.13 17.30 21.53
N LEU A 336 46.62 16.10 21.88
CA LEU A 336 46.28 14.87 21.16
C LEU A 336 44.78 14.55 21.23
N ARG A 337 44.14 14.76 22.39
CA ARG A 337 42.69 14.59 22.52
C ARG A 337 41.92 15.56 21.62
N ARG A 338 42.30 16.84 21.59
CA ARG A 338 41.69 17.85 20.71
C ARG A 338 41.90 17.54 19.23
N GLU A 339 43.06 17.00 18.86
CA GLU A 339 43.34 16.61 17.48
C GLU A 339 42.48 15.42 17.03
N VAL A 340 42.29 14.42 17.90
CA VAL A 340 41.36 13.30 17.65
C VAL A 340 39.92 13.80 17.56
N GLU A 341 39.48 14.67 18.47
CA GLU A 341 38.14 15.27 18.42
C GLU A 341 37.92 16.09 17.14
N ALA A 342 38.92 16.84 16.69
CA ALA A 342 38.85 17.59 15.44
C ALA A 342 38.75 16.66 14.22
N GLN A 343 39.53 15.57 14.19
CA GLN A 343 39.44 14.56 13.13
C GLN A 343 38.08 13.85 13.12
N ASP A 344 37.53 13.54 14.29
CA ASP A 344 36.19 12.96 14.40
C ASP A 344 35.10 13.94 13.95
N GLN A 345 35.26 15.24 14.22
CA GLN A 345 34.35 16.26 13.70
C GLN A 345 34.40 16.35 12.18
N VAL A 346 35.58 16.28 11.56
CA VAL A 346 35.73 16.26 10.09
C VAL A 346 35.06 15.02 9.50
N LYS A 347 35.31 13.82 10.05
CA LYS A 347 34.65 12.58 9.59
C LYS A 347 33.12 12.64 9.74
N ARG A 348 32.63 13.24 10.82
CA ARG A 348 31.18 13.45 11.01
C ARG A 348 30.61 14.42 9.97
N ALA A 349 31.33 15.49 9.64
CA ALA A 349 30.91 16.44 8.61
C ALA A 349 30.85 15.76 7.23
N GLU A 350 31.86 14.98 6.87
CA GLU A 350 31.88 14.19 5.61
C GLU A 350 30.71 13.19 5.54
N LEU A 351 30.40 12.51 6.65
CA LEU A 351 29.26 11.60 6.75
C LEU A 351 27.92 12.35 6.58
N ILE A 352 27.78 13.52 7.17
CA ILE A 352 26.57 14.35 7.03
C ILE A 352 26.40 14.78 5.58
N GLU A 353 27.46 15.28 4.93
CA GLU A 353 27.41 15.69 3.52
C GLU A 353 27.07 14.51 2.59
N ALA A 354 27.63 13.32 2.84
CA ALA A 354 27.29 12.12 2.10
C ALA A 354 25.82 11.70 2.28
N LEU A 355 25.29 11.79 3.51
CA LEU A 355 23.88 11.49 3.80
C LEU A 355 22.94 12.53 3.17
N GLU A 356 23.28 13.81 3.20
CA GLU A 356 22.52 14.87 2.53
C GLU A 356 22.47 14.63 1.00
N GLY A 357 23.58 14.20 0.40
CA GLY A 357 23.64 13.78 -1.00
C GLY A 357 22.71 12.60 -1.31
N GLN A 358 22.69 11.58 -0.44
CA GLN A 358 21.78 10.43 -0.58
C GLN A 358 20.31 10.82 -0.42
N ILE A 359 19.99 11.69 0.54
CA ILE A 359 18.64 12.21 0.75
C ILE A 359 18.19 13.02 -0.48
N GLY A 360 19.06 13.87 -1.03
CA GLY A 360 18.77 14.62 -2.25
C GLY A 360 18.49 13.71 -3.46
N ALA A 361 19.28 12.64 -3.63
CA ALA A 361 19.06 11.65 -4.67
C ALA A 361 17.73 10.88 -4.47
N ALA A 362 17.42 10.48 -3.24
CA ALA A 362 16.15 9.81 -2.92
C ALA A 362 14.94 10.72 -3.14
N GLN A 363 15.04 12.01 -2.80
CA GLN A 363 14.00 13.00 -3.08
C GLN A 363 13.80 13.21 -4.59
N ALA A 364 14.87 13.24 -5.37
CA ALA A 364 14.78 13.31 -6.83
C ALA A 364 14.05 12.08 -7.40
N GLN A 365 14.40 10.87 -6.95
CA GLN A 365 13.70 9.63 -7.33
C GLN A 365 12.23 9.65 -6.92
N SER A 366 11.91 10.08 -5.70
CA SER A 366 10.54 10.23 -5.22
C SER A 366 9.73 11.22 -6.08
N SER A 367 10.33 12.34 -6.48
CA SER A 367 9.68 13.31 -7.37
C SER A 367 9.40 12.75 -8.76
N GLN A 368 10.30 11.90 -9.28
CA GLN A 368 10.12 11.19 -10.53
C GLN A 368 8.98 10.18 -10.44
N PHE A 369 8.95 9.36 -9.38
CA PHE A 369 7.87 8.42 -9.11
C PHE A 369 6.52 9.13 -8.98
N LYS A 370 6.46 10.27 -8.30
CA LYS A 370 5.24 11.08 -8.21
C LYS A 370 4.78 11.54 -9.60
N GLY A 371 5.69 12.00 -10.44
CA GLY A 371 5.37 12.38 -11.82
C GLY A 371 4.87 11.20 -12.67
N GLU A 372 5.40 10.00 -12.46
CA GLU A 372 4.91 8.78 -13.12
C GLU A 372 3.53 8.35 -12.61
N LEU A 373 3.29 8.44 -11.30
CA LEU A 373 1.98 8.20 -10.69
C LEU A 373 0.93 9.19 -11.21
N ASP A 374 1.27 10.48 -11.32
CA ASP A 374 0.37 11.50 -11.88
C ASP A 374 0.03 11.20 -13.35
N ARG A 375 1.01 10.72 -14.14
CA ARG A 375 0.76 10.25 -15.52
C ARG A 375 -0.13 9.02 -15.59
N MET A 376 0.09 8.04 -14.71
CA MET A 376 -0.77 6.86 -14.63
C MET A 376 -2.19 7.22 -14.20
N GLY A 377 -2.34 8.16 -13.27
CA GLY A 377 -3.64 8.72 -12.88
C GLY A 377 -4.36 9.35 -14.06
N ALA A 378 -3.68 10.21 -14.82
CA ALA A 378 -4.26 10.81 -16.02
C ALA A 378 -4.67 9.78 -17.10
N LEU A 379 -3.89 8.70 -17.27
CA LEU A 379 -4.25 7.61 -18.18
C LEU A 379 -5.45 6.81 -17.67
N ALA A 380 -5.56 6.60 -16.36
CA ALA A 380 -6.71 5.93 -15.75
C ALA A 380 -7.98 6.77 -15.93
N ASP A 381 -7.93 8.08 -15.68
CA ASP A 381 -9.05 8.99 -15.90
C ASP A 381 -9.47 9.02 -17.39
N GLN A 382 -8.49 8.97 -18.30
CA GLN A 382 -8.77 8.87 -19.74
C GLN A 382 -9.45 7.55 -20.11
N GLN A 383 -9.02 6.43 -19.51
CA GLN A 383 -9.65 5.13 -19.73
C GLN A 383 -11.07 5.10 -19.15
N GLU A 384 -11.27 5.67 -17.96
CA GLU A 384 -12.59 5.80 -17.35
C GLU A 384 -13.52 6.57 -18.27
N ALA A 385 -13.13 7.75 -18.75
CA ALA A 385 -13.93 8.56 -19.67
C ALA A 385 -14.31 7.79 -20.95
N ARG A 386 -13.39 7.00 -21.52
CA ARG A 386 -13.68 6.15 -22.69
C ARG A 386 -14.67 5.04 -22.37
N ILE A 387 -14.58 4.43 -21.20
CA ILE A 387 -15.52 3.40 -20.74
C ILE A 387 -16.90 4.03 -20.51
N THR A 388 -16.98 5.18 -19.86
CA THR A 388 -18.26 5.88 -19.62
C THR A 388 -18.91 6.28 -20.94
N GLU A 389 -18.13 6.79 -21.90
CA GLU A 389 -18.62 7.13 -23.23
C GLU A 389 -19.10 5.87 -23.99
N GLY A 390 -18.34 4.77 -23.92
CA GLY A 390 -18.70 3.48 -24.50
C GLY A 390 -20.01 2.93 -23.94
N LEU A 391 -20.17 2.95 -22.61
CA LEU A 391 -21.41 2.56 -21.92
C LEU A 391 -22.59 3.44 -22.37
N GLY A 392 -22.41 4.76 -22.43
CA GLY A 392 -23.46 5.68 -22.89
C GLY A 392 -23.85 5.50 -24.36
N ARG A 393 -22.94 5.02 -25.22
CA ARG A 393 -23.26 4.61 -26.60
C ARG A 393 -24.04 3.30 -26.65
N MET A 394 -23.66 2.32 -25.82
CA MET A 394 -24.39 1.05 -25.72
C MET A 394 -25.81 1.24 -25.19
N GLU A 395 -26.01 2.08 -24.18
CA GLU A 395 -27.34 2.43 -23.66
C GLU A 395 -28.23 3.06 -24.74
N ARG A 396 -27.66 3.97 -25.55
CA ARG A 396 -28.39 4.56 -26.69
C ARG A 396 -28.76 3.52 -27.75
N MET A 397 -27.82 2.63 -28.11
CA MET A 397 -28.12 1.54 -29.05
C MET A 397 -29.17 0.58 -28.52
N GLN A 398 -29.15 0.29 -27.22
CA GLN A 398 -30.15 -0.56 -26.57
C GLN A 398 -31.53 0.12 -26.58
N ALA A 399 -31.61 1.40 -26.21
CA ALA A 399 -32.85 2.16 -26.28
C ALA A 399 -33.41 2.23 -27.72
N GLU A 400 -32.55 2.42 -28.73
CA GLU A 400 -32.96 2.36 -30.14
C GLU A 400 -33.46 0.98 -30.55
N HIS A 401 -32.82 -0.10 -30.07
CA HIS A 401 -33.24 -1.46 -30.36
C HIS A 401 -34.58 -1.80 -29.70
N ASP A 402 -34.77 -1.40 -28.45
CA ASP A 402 -36.01 -1.57 -27.71
C ASP A 402 -37.16 -0.77 -28.37
N ALA A 403 -36.88 0.45 -28.85
CA ALA A 403 -37.84 1.24 -29.62
C ALA A 403 -38.24 0.53 -30.92
N ARG A 404 -37.27 -0.03 -31.66
CA ARG A 404 -37.57 -0.81 -32.89
C ARG A 404 -38.36 -2.08 -32.60
N LEU A 405 -38.09 -2.76 -31.49
CA LEU A 405 -38.88 -3.92 -31.04
C LEU A 405 -40.31 -3.53 -30.71
N GLN A 406 -40.52 -2.42 -30.00
CA GLN A 406 -41.86 -1.90 -29.71
C GLN A 406 -42.61 -1.50 -30.99
N GLU A 407 -41.93 -0.88 -31.95
CA GLU A 407 -42.53 -0.58 -33.25
C GLU A 407 -42.92 -1.85 -34.02
N ALA A 408 -42.07 -2.89 -34.00
CA ALA A 408 -42.36 -4.16 -34.63
C ALA A 408 -43.55 -4.87 -33.96
N GLU A 409 -43.59 -4.92 -32.63
CA GLU A 409 -44.72 -5.48 -31.88
C GLU A 409 -46.03 -4.71 -32.15
N ALA A 410 -45.96 -3.38 -32.23
CA ALA A 410 -47.13 -2.55 -32.56
C ALA A 410 -47.65 -2.84 -33.98
N ARG A 411 -46.74 -3.02 -34.95
CA ARG A 411 -47.09 -3.41 -36.32
C ARG A 411 -47.72 -4.80 -36.37
N ASP A 412 -47.17 -5.77 -35.65
CA ASP A 412 -47.72 -7.12 -35.59
C ASP A 412 -49.13 -7.13 -34.97
N ARG A 413 -49.35 -6.36 -33.90
CA ARG A 413 -50.69 -6.20 -33.29
C ARG A 413 -51.69 -5.59 -34.28
N LEU A 414 -51.30 -4.55 -35.02
CA LEU A 414 -52.15 -3.95 -36.05
C LEU A 414 -52.45 -4.95 -37.18
N GLN A 415 -51.46 -5.74 -37.59
CA GLN A 415 -51.64 -6.73 -38.64
C GLN A 415 -52.56 -7.88 -38.19
N MET A 416 -52.48 -8.32 -36.93
CA MET A 416 -53.45 -9.28 -36.36
C MET A 416 -54.87 -8.70 -36.35
N GLN A 417 -55.04 -7.46 -35.88
CA GLN A 417 -56.36 -6.79 -35.89
C GLN A 417 -56.94 -6.64 -37.30
N LEU A 418 -56.10 -6.26 -38.28
CA LEU A 418 -56.52 -6.20 -39.69
C LEU A 418 -56.86 -7.59 -40.24
N GLY A 419 -56.14 -8.64 -39.83
CA GLY A 419 -56.44 -10.02 -40.17
C GLY A 419 -57.78 -10.48 -39.61
N GLU A 420 -58.07 -10.18 -38.34
CA GLU A 420 -59.36 -10.45 -37.69
C GLU A 420 -60.50 -9.71 -38.40
N LEU A 421 -60.33 -8.41 -38.69
CA LEU A 421 -61.29 -7.62 -39.46
C LEU A 421 -61.51 -8.20 -40.87
N GLY A 422 -60.45 -8.64 -41.53
CA GLY A 422 -60.53 -9.33 -42.83
C GLY A 422 -61.33 -10.62 -42.74
N HIS A 423 -61.11 -11.43 -41.71
CA HIS A 423 -61.88 -12.66 -41.45
C HIS A 423 -63.37 -12.36 -41.24
N TRP A 424 -63.69 -11.34 -40.43
CA TRP A 424 -65.07 -10.87 -40.25
C TRP A 424 -65.68 -10.38 -41.57
N LEU A 425 -64.97 -9.58 -42.36
CA LEU A 425 -65.47 -9.13 -43.66
C LEU A 425 -65.76 -10.29 -44.62
N VAL A 426 -64.94 -11.34 -44.63
CA VAL A 426 -65.19 -12.55 -45.44
C VAL A 426 -66.43 -13.31 -44.95
N LEU A 427 -66.63 -13.44 -43.64
CA LEU A 427 -67.83 -14.08 -43.08
C LEU A 427 -69.12 -13.30 -43.36
N TRP A 428 -69.06 -11.97 -43.41
CA TRP A 428 -70.21 -11.10 -43.65
C TRP A 428 -70.43 -10.78 -45.14
N ALA A 429 -69.44 -10.97 -46.01
CA ALA A 429 -69.54 -10.72 -47.44
C ALA A 429 -70.74 -11.42 -48.11
N PRO A 430 -71.09 -12.69 -47.81
CA PRO A 430 -72.30 -13.32 -48.36
C PRO A 430 -73.59 -12.63 -47.93
N ARG A 431 -73.68 -12.15 -46.68
CA ARG A 431 -74.85 -11.44 -46.16
C ARG A 431 -75.00 -10.05 -46.77
N LEU A 432 -73.91 -9.32 -46.91
CA LEU A 432 -73.90 -8.01 -47.58
C LEU A 432 -74.25 -8.13 -49.07
N ARG A 433 -73.77 -9.19 -49.74
CA ARG A 433 -74.10 -9.49 -51.14
C ARG A 433 -75.58 -9.85 -51.31
N MET A 434 -76.17 -10.58 -50.36
CA MET A 434 -77.60 -10.86 -50.32
C MET A 434 -78.44 -9.60 -50.04
N GLY A 435 -78.00 -8.72 -49.13
CA GLY A 435 -78.64 -7.42 -48.89
C GLY A 435 -78.64 -6.51 -50.11
N ALA A 436 -77.53 -6.46 -50.86
CA ALA A 436 -77.43 -5.71 -52.11
C ALA A 436 -78.32 -6.29 -53.22
N LEU A 437 -78.41 -7.62 -53.34
CA LEU A 437 -79.30 -8.27 -54.30
C LEU A 437 -80.80 -8.09 -53.95
N LEU A 438 -81.14 -8.03 -52.66
CA LEU A 438 -82.49 -7.75 -52.20
C LEU A 438 -82.85 -6.25 -52.31
N GLY A 439 -81.90 -5.35 -52.06
CA GLY A 439 -82.07 -3.90 -52.27
C GLY A 439 -82.18 -3.49 -53.74
N ALA A 440 -81.47 -4.19 -54.64
CA ALA A 440 -81.64 -4.04 -56.09
C ALA A 440 -83.03 -4.49 -56.56
N ARG A 441 -83.64 -5.48 -55.89
CA ARG A 441 -85.02 -5.93 -56.17
C ARG A 441 -86.09 -4.97 -55.63
N ALA A 442 -85.82 -4.32 -54.49
CA ALA A 442 -86.73 -3.33 -53.90
C ALA A 442 -86.71 -1.99 -54.65
N SER A 443 -85.57 -1.61 -55.23
CA SER A 443 -85.47 -0.40 -56.07
C SER A 443 -86.12 -0.59 -57.45
N ASP A 444 -86.17 -1.82 -57.99
CA ASP A 444 -86.94 -2.15 -59.19
C ASP A 444 -88.47 -2.21 -58.95
N SER A 445 -88.92 -2.45 -57.71
CA SER A 445 -90.35 -2.40 -57.37
C SER A 445 -90.86 -0.99 -57.06
N VAL A 446 -90.01 -0.07 -56.61
CA VAL A 446 -90.39 1.33 -56.40
C VAL A 446 -90.41 2.11 -57.73
N ARG A 447 -89.56 1.75 -58.71
CA ARG A 447 -89.56 2.41 -60.03
C ARG A 447 -90.69 1.95 -60.97
N ARG A 448 -91.45 0.91 -60.61
CA ARG A 448 -92.65 0.45 -61.35
C ARG A 448 -93.98 0.87 -60.72
N ALA A 449 -93.95 1.60 -59.60
CA ALA A 449 -95.15 2.12 -58.95
C ALA A 449 -95.51 3.56 -59.39
N ASP A 450 -94.60 4.28 -60.07
CA ASP A 450 -94.84 5.67 -60.52
C ASP A 450 -95.28 5.81 -62.00
N ASP A 451 -95.43 4.72 -62.76
CA ASP A 451 -95.75 4.79 -64.21
C ASP A 451 -97.22 4.45 -64.56
N HIS A 452 -98.13 4.36 -63.58
CA HIS A 452 -99.55 4.09 -63.85
C HIS A 452 -100.51 4.83 -62.90
N GLU A 453 -100.61 6.14 -63.08
CA GLU A 453 -101.85 6.90 -62.86
C GLU A 453 -101.76 8.23 -63.62
N ASP A 454 -102.10 8.23 -64.91
CA ASP A 454 -103.00 9.23 -65.51
C ASP A 454 -103.25 8.95 -67.01
N PRO A 455 -104.50 8.66 -67.37
CA PRO A 455 -105.10 9.41 -68.47
C PRO A 455 -106.49 9.90 -68.07
N ARG A 456 -106.58 11.12 -67.53
CA ARG A 456 -107.49 12.20 -67.98
C ARG A 456 -107.50 13.40 -67.05
#